data_AF-A0A4U7ARN5-F1
#
_entry.id   AF-A0A4U7ARN5-F1
#
_cell.length_a   1.000
_cell.length_b   1.000
_cell.length_c   1.000
_cell.angle_alpha   90.00
_cell.angle_beta   90.00
_cell.angle_gamma   90.00
#
_symmetry.space_group_name_H-M   'P 1'
#
loop_
_entity.id
_entity.type
_entity.pdbx_description
1 polymer ?
#
loop_
_entity_poly.entity_id
_entity_poly.type
_entity_poly.pdbx_seq_one_letter_code
_entity_poly.pdbx_strand_id
1 'polypeptide(L)'
;MAPGGFLATALRINRNSHAVAFTLPPKDGGHEVLLPANPDVSVKYLDITMLAADMGVTDIPAEHPDAGKFLPKHMEPGKTFDLIFCDGQVLRTHERAAYREQREARILILTQLALGLEHVSEDGSMVILLHKVEVLETVRLLITFSKFSKIQLFKSERSHAKRSFFYLVATEIRPSHVEAVRAKVEWKKVWITATFGDDEELKEIFKKDEVALHDLLQDFGQDLVRLGEPVWNVQADALQDAPWIRGKK
;
A
#
# COMPACT_ATOMS: atom_id res chain seq x y z
N MET A 1 -6.85 7.32 -4.06
CA MET A 1 -7.06 7.53 -5.51
C MET A 1 -6.86 8.97 -5.93
N ALA A 2 -7.46 9.96 -5.23
CA ALA A 2 -7.32 11.36 -5.61
C ALA A 2 -5.84 11.79 -5.73
N PRO A 3 -5.49 12.63 -6.73
CA PRO A 3 -6.39 13.34 -7.65
C PRO A 3 -6.87 12.50 -8.86
N GLY A 4 -6.41 11.25 -9.02
CA GLY A 4 -6.92 10.32 -10.04
C GLY A 4 -6.05 10.11 -11.27
N GLY A 5 -4.80 10.61 -11.30
CA GLY A 5 -3.93 10.54 -12.47
C GLY A 5 -3.64 9.12 -12.99
N PHE A 6 -3.39 8.16 -12.08
CA PHE A 6 -3.20 6.75 -12.47
C PHE A 6 -4.46 6.15 -13.10
N LEU A 7 -5.61 6.34 -12.44
CA LEU A 7 -6.88 5.83 -12.93
C LEU A 7 -7.26 6.45 -14.27
N ALA A 8 -7.10 7.78 -14.43
CA ALA A 8 -7.32 8.47 -15.70
C ALA A 8 -6.45 7.89 -16.83
N THR A 9 -5.19 7.56 -16.53
CA THR A 9 -4.27 6.96 -17.49
C THR A 9 -4.70 5.55 -17.87
N ALA A 10 -5.07 4.71 -16.89
CA ALA A 10 -5.54 3.35 -17.10
C ALA A 10 -6.80 3.31 -17.97
N LEU A 11 -7.81 4.13 -17.66
CA LEU A 11 -9.06 4.24 -18.44
C LEU A 11 -8.82 4.74 -19.86
N ARG A 12 -7.87 5.67 -20.04
CA ARG A 12 -7.51 6.17 -21.38
C ARG A 12 -6.87 5.09 -22.25
N ILE A 13 -6.03 4.25 -21.65
CA ILE A 13 -5.35 3.14 -22.35
C ILE A 13 -6.35 2.00 -22.62
N ASN A 14 -7.22 1.68 -21.65
CA ASN A 14 -8.23 0.63 -21.75
C ASN A 14 -9.65 1.21 -21.63
N ARG A 15 -10.21 1.66 -22.76
CA ARG A 15 -11.45 2.45 -22.79
C ARG A 15 -12.71 1.74 -22.31
N ASN A 16 -12.71 0.42 -22.26
CA ASN A 16 -13.86 -0.39 -21.81
C ASN A 16 -13.69 -0.90 -20.38
N SER A 17 -12.67 -0.43 -19.66
CA SER A 17 -12.43 -0.84 -18.28
C SER A 17 -13.40 -0.17 -17.32
N HIS A 18 -13.76 -0.91 -16.27
CA HIS A 18 -14.54 -0.41 -15.15
C HIS A 18 -13.62 -0.28 -13.94
N ALA A 19 -13.92 0.67 -13.05
CA ALA A 19 -13.08 0.90 -11.89
C ALA A 19 -13.89 1.15 -10.61
N VAL A 20 -13.36 0.65 -9.50
CA VAL A 20 -13.76 1.05 -8.15
C VAL A 20 -12.58 1.76 -7.52
N ALA A 21 -12.82 2.94 -6.96
CA ALA A 21 -11.80 3.78 -6.35
C ALA A 21 -12.21 4.21 -4.95
N PHE A 22 -11.26 4.17 -4.02
CA PHE A 22 -11.41 4.75 -2.69
C PHE A 22 -10.55 6.01 -2.57
N THR A 23 -11.08 7.03 -1.89
CA THR A 23 -10.35 8.25 -1.59
C THR A 23 -10.82 8.88 -0.29
N LEU A 24 -9.90 9.46 0.47
CA LEU A 24 -10.25 10.21 1.67
C LEU A 24 -11.09 11.44 1.27
N PRO A 25 -12.19 11.75 1.97
CA PRO A 25 -12.99 12.95 1.69
C PRO A 25 -12.19 14.25 1.90
N PRO A 26 -12.39 15.29 1.07
CA PRO A 26 -11.73 16.59 1.26
C PRO A 26 -11.98 17.22 2.63
N LYS A 27 -13.21 17.07 3.16
CA LYS A 27 -13.59 17.52 4.50
C LYS A 27 -12.77 16.87 5.63
N ASP A 28 -12.20 15.70 5.37
CA ASP A 28 -11.38 14.93 6.31
C ASP A 28 -9.88 15.09 5.98
N GLY A 29 -9.53 16.10 5.16
CA GLY A 29 -8.14 16.39 4.76
C GLY A 29 -7.68 15.67 3.50
N GLY A 30 -8.58 15.01 2.77
CA GLY A 30 -8.32 14.40 1.47
C GLY A 30 -8.09 15.41 0.33
N HIS A 31 -7.70 14.91 -0.83
CA HIS A 31 -7.58 15.72 -2.06
C HIS A 31 -8.86 15.63 -2.90
N GLU A 32 -9.12 16.69 -3.67
CA GLU A 32 -10.19 16.68 -4.67
C GLU A 32 -9.90 15.66 -5.78
N VAL A 33 -10.97 15.01 -6.24
CA VAL A 33 -10.91 14.12 -7.39
C VAL A 33 -10.99 14.95 -8.66
N LEU A 34 -9.94 14.90 -9.48
CA LEU A 34 -9.87 15.63 -10.74
C LEU A 34 -10.20 14.74 -11.95
N LEU A 35 -10.59 13.49 -11.70
CA LEU A 35 -11.08 12.58 -12.74
C LEU A 35 -12.45 13.08 -13.22
N PRO A 36 -12.66 13.30 -14.53
CA PRO A 36 -13.97 13.62 -15.06
C PRO A 36 -14.99 12.54 -14.72
N ALA A 37 -16.25 12.94 -14.54
CA ALA A 37 -17.34 12.01 -14.29
C ALA A 37 -17.40 10.95 -15.40
N ASN A 38 -17.37 9.67 -15.01
CA ASN A 38 -17.40 8.53 -15.90
C ASN A 38 -18.34 7.47 -15.31
N PRO A 39 -19.38 7.01 -16.04
CA PRO A 39 -20.32 6.00 -15.54
C PRO A 39 -19.65 4.66 -15.21
N ASP A 40 -18.51 4.35 -15.83
CA ASP A 40 -17.78 3.09 -15.61
C ASP A 40 -16.86 3.15 -14.37
N VAL A 41 -16.87 4.28 -13.65
CA VAL A 41 -16.02 4.52 -12.47
C VAL A 41 -16.88 4.80 -11.24
N SER A 42 -16.79 3.93 -10.24
CA SER A 42 -17.37 4.15 -8.92
C SER A 42 -16.32 4.71 -7.97
N VAL A 43 -16.47 5.96 -7.55
CA VAL A 43 -15.63 6.58 -6.53
C VAL A 43 -16.34 6.61 -5.19
N LYS A 44 -15.72 6.01 -4.17
CA LYS A 44 -16.18 5.99 -2.79
C LYS A 44 -15.30 6.91 -1.94
N TYR A 45 -15.92 7.91 -1.33
CA TYR A 45 -15.27 8.87 -0.44
C TYR A 45 -15.33 8.36 1.00
N LEU A 46 -14.26 7.72 1.45
CA LEU A 46 -14.15 7.13 2.78
C LEU A 46 -12.69 6.96 3.20
N ASP A 47 -12.45 6.83 4.50
CA ASP A 47 -11.17 6.45 5.04
C ASP A 47 -11.01 4.92 5.00
N ILE A 48 -10.13 4.41 4.15
CA ILE A 48 -9.94 2.96 3.99
C ILE A 48 -9.42 2.31 5.26
N THR A 49 -8.72 3.05 6.12
CA THR A 49 -8.22 2.54 7.40
C THR A 49 -9.34 2.22 8.39
N MET A 50 -10.58 2.67 8.11
CA MET A 50 -11.77 2.39 8.91
C MET A 50 -12.59 1.20 8.37
N LEU A 51 -12.15 0.51 7.30
CA LEU A 51 -12.86 -0.62 6.69
C LEU A 51 -12.74 -1.92 7.51
N ALA A 52 -13.17 -1.91 8.76
CA ALA A 52 -13.04 -3.04 9.69
C ALA A 52 -13.70 -4.32 9.15
N ALA A 53 -14.90 -4.23 8.58
CA ALA A 53 -15.62 -5.39 8.06
C ALA A 53 -14.92 -6.04 6.85
N ASP A 54 -14.33 -5.24 5.95
CA ASP A 54 -13.50 -5.78 4.86
C ASP A 54 -12.19 -6.37 5.40
N MET A 55 -11.67 -5.84 6.50
CA MET A 55 -10.51 -6.39 7.23
C MET A 55 -10.85 -7.58 8.14
N GLY A 56 -12.12 -8.01 8.18
CA GLY A 56 -12.55 -9.23 8.89
C GLY A 56 -12.99 -9.02 10.34
N VAL A 57 -13.24 -7.78 10.76
CA VAL A 57 -13.74 -7.44 12.09
C VAL A 57 -15.14 -6.84 11.99
N THR A 58 -16.14 -7.55 12.52
CA THR A 58 -17.54 -7.08 12.59
C THR A 58 -17.93 -6.62 13.98
N ASP A 59 -17.28 -7.15 15.01
CA ASP A 59 -17.56 -6.86 16.42
C ASP A 59 -16.50 -5.91 16.96
N ILE A 60 -16.82 -4.61 16.98
CA ILE A 60 -15.92 -3.56 17.45
C ILE A 60 -16.08 -3.37 18.97
N PRO A 61 -14.99 -3.33 19.76
CA PRO A 61 -15.08 -3.06 21.19
C PRO A 61 -15.73 -1.70 21.47
N ALA A 62 -16.71 -1.66 22.37
CA ALA A 62 -17.51 -0.46 22.66
C ALA A 62 -16.69 0.66 23.32
N GLU A 63 -15.63 0.28 24.03
CA GLU A 63 -14.66 1.16 24.67
C GLU A 63 -13.67 1.80 23.70
N HIS A 64 -13.61 1.32 22.44
CA HIS A 64 -12.68 1.86 21.46
C HIS A 64 -13.06 3.31 21.09
N PRO A 65 -12.12 4.28 21.11
CA PRO A 65 -12.44 5.70 20.90
C PRO A 65 -13.18 6.01 19.60
N ASP A 66 -12.90 5.23 18.55
CA ASP A 66 -13.52 5.35 17.23
C ASP A 66 -14.55 4.23 16.93
N ALA A 67 -15.12 3.58 17.95
CA ALA A 67 -16.03 2.43 17.74
C ALA A 67 -17.16 2.71 16.74
N GLY A 68 -17.75 3.92 16.80
CA GLY A 68 -18.81 4.36 15.89
C GLY A 68 -18.35 4.85 14.51
N LYS A 69 -17.05 4.87 14.22
CA LYS A 69 -16.50 5.34 12.93
C LYS A 69 -16.09 4.20 11.99
N PHE A 70 -15.96 2.98 12.48
CA PHE A 70 -15.64 1.84 11.63
C PHE A 70 -16.77 1.54 10.65
N LEU A 71 -16.38 1.14 9.45
CA LEU A 71 -17.25 1.05 8.29
C LEU A 71 -17.70 -0.39 8.05
N PRO A 72 -18.92 -0.57 7.53
CA PRO A 72 -19.40 -1.87 7.06
C PRO A 72 -18.62 -2.32 5.81
N LYS A 73 -18.93 -3.52 5.32
CA LYS A 73 -18.25 -4.09 4.16
C LYS A 73 -18.52 -3.24 2.91
N HIS A 74 -17.47 -2.77 2.25
CA HIS A 74 -17.56 -1.98 1.02
C HIS A 74 -17.06 -2.72 -0.22
N MET A 75 -16.35 -3.84 -0.07
CA MET A 75 -15.94 -4.69 -1.17
C MET A 75 -16.85 -5.92 -1.29
N GLU A 76 -17.37 -6.15 -2.50
CA GLU A 76 -18.20 -7.32 -2.77
C GLU A 76 -17.36 -8.60 -2.69
N PRO A 77 -17.80 -9.62 -1.93
CA PRO A 77 -17.13 -10.91 -1.90
C PRO A 77 -16.99 -11.51 -3.31
N GLY A 78 -15.79 -12.00 -3.65
CA GLY A 78 -15.52 -12.64 -4.94
C GLY A 78 -15.35 -11.69 -6.12
N LYS A 79 -15.57 -10.38 -5.95
CA LYS A 79 -15.26 -9.38 -6.99
C LYS A 79 -13.75 -9.24 -7.11
N THR A 80 -13.23 -9.37 -8.32
CA THR A 80 -11.79 -9.24 -8.60
C THR A 80 -11.50 -8.17 -9.64
N PHE A 81 -10.25 -7.73 -9.71
CA PHE A 81 -9.75 -6.69 -10.60
C PHE A 81 -8.42 -7.12 -11.23
N ASP A 82 -8.25 -6.84 -12.52
CA ASP A 82 -7.03 -7.17 -13.26
C ASP A 82 -5.85 -6.25 -12.94
N LEU A 83 -6.14 -5.05 -12.44
CA LEU A 83 -5.16 -4.05 -12.08
C LEU A 83 -5.58 -3.30 -10.82
N ILE A 84 -4.70 -3.28 -9.83
CA ILE A 84 -4.91 -2.59 -8.55
C ILE A 84 -3.79 -1.59 -8.31
N PHE A 85 -4.16 -0.39 -7.87
CA PHE A 85 -3.23 0.64 -7.42
C PHE A 85 -3.33 0.83 -5.91
N CYS A 86 -2.22 0.60 -5.21
CA CYS A 86 -2.04 0.87 -3.79
C CYS A 86 -1.14 2.09 -3.61
N ASP A 87 -1.72 3.29 -3.76
CA ASP A 87 -1.01 4.58 -3.77
C ASP A 87 -1.50 5.54 -2.66
N GLY A 88 -2.14 4.99 -1.63
CA GLY A 88 -2.55 5.73 -0.44
C GLY A 88 -1.35 6.15 0.39
N GLN A 89 -1.28 7.44 0.71
CA GLN A 89 -0.28 8.02 1.60
C GLN A 89 -0.96 8.74 2.77
N VAL A 90 -0.27 8.77 3.91
CA VAL A 90 -0.70 9.58 5.06
C VAL A 90 -0.57 11.05 4.70
N LEU A 91 -1.70 11.75 4.63
CA LEU A 91 -1.74 13.17 4.32
C LEU A 91 -1.49 14.01 5.57
N ARG A 92 -0.71 15.09 5.43
CA ARG A 92 -0.46 16.04 6.52
C ARG A 92 -1.70 16.81 6.95
N THR A 93 -2.67 16.94 6.05
CA THR A 93 -3.95 17.64 6.23
C THR A 93 -5.01 16.80 6.93
N HIS A 94 -4.80 15.48 7.07
CA HIS A 94 -5.74 14.60 7.74
C HIS A 94 -5.53 14.66 9.26
N GLU A 95 -6.50 15.19 9.99
CA GLU A 95 -6.53 15.15 11.45
C GLU A 95 -6.82 13.72 11.93
N ARG A 96 -6.02 13.24 12.90
CA ARG A 96 -6.08 11.87 13.39
C ARG A 96 -6.16 11.85 14.91
N ALA A 97 -6.81 10.83 15.43
CA ALA A 97 -6.79 10.58 16.86
C ALA A 97 -5.37 10.21 17.32
N ALA A 98 -4.95 10.74 18.48
CA ALA A 98 -3.58 10.60 18.98
C ALA A 98 -3.13 9.13 19.13
N TYR A 99 -4.05 8.23 19.50
CA TYR A 99 -3.74 6.82 19.73
C TYR A 99 -3.25 6.08 18.46
N ARG A 100 -3.66 6.54 17.27
CA ARG A 100 -3.36 5.88 15.99
C ARG A 100 -2.38 6.64 15.11
N GLU A 101 -2.03 7.88 15.46
CA GLU A 101 -1.20 8.74 14.60
C GLU A 101 0.13 8.09 14.20
N GLN A 102 0.82 7.47 15.16
CA GLN A 102 2.11 6.80 14.91
C GLN A 102 1.98 5.51 14.11
N ARG A 103 0.79 4.90 14.11
CA ARG A 103 0.50 3.61 13.47
C ARG A 103 -0.17 3.79 12.10
N GLU A 104 -0.61 5.01 11.77
CA GLU A 104 -1.45 5.30 10.62
C GLU A 104 -0.88 4.80 9.30
N ALA A 105 0.41 5.09 9.04
CA ALA A 105 1.06 4.67 7.81
C ALA A 105 1.05 3.14 7.65
N ARG A 106 1.18 2.42 8.77
CA ARG A 106 1.14 0.96 8.81
C ARG A 106 -0.27 0.44 8.60
N ILE A 107 -1.26 0.99 9.31
CA ILE A 107 -2.67 0.63 9.13
C ILE A 107 -3.06 0.83 7.66
N LEU A 108 -2.68 1.97 7.08
CA LEU A 108 -2.97 2.32 5.70
C LEU A 108 -2.35 1.33 4.68
N ILE A 109 -1.07 1.01 4.79
CA ILE A 109 -0.44 0.08 3.85
C ILE A 109 -1.01 -1.34 4.02
N LEU A 110 -1.25 -1.80 5.26
CA LEU A 110 -1.82 -3.12 5.51
C LEU A 110 -3.23 -3.26 4.94
N THR A 111 -4.07 -2.24 5.08
CA THR A 111 -5.38 -2.20 4.44
C THR A 111 -5.24 -2.31 2.92
N GLN A 112 -4.37 -1.51 2.30
CA GLN A 112 -4.17 -1.54 0.85
C GLN A 112 -3.66 -2.89 0.34
N LEU A 113 -2.71 -3.49 1.05
CA LEU A 113 -2.15 -4.79 0.71
C LEU A 113 -3.17 -5.92 0.87
N ALA A 114 -3.90 -5.96 1.98
CA ALA A 114 -4.90 -6.99 2.25
C ALA A 114 -6.07 -6.91 1.26
N LEU A 115 -6.64 -5.72 1.06
CA LEU A 115 -7.74 -5.54 0.09
C LEU A 115 -7.26 -5.78 -1.34
N GLY A 116 -6.07 -5.28 -1.68
CA GLY A 116 -5.49 -5.47 -3.00
C GLY A 116 -5.29 -6.94 -3.32
N LEU A 117 -4.62 -7.70 -2.45
CA LEU A 117 -4.36 -9.11 -2.69
C LEU A 117 -5.63 -9.98 -2.61
N GLU A 118 -6.63 -9.58 -1.81
CA GLU A 118 -7.92 -10.28 -1.75
C GLU A 118 -8.75 -10.12 -3.03
N HIS A 119 -8.60 -9.00 -3.73
CA HIS A 119 -9.43 -8.63 -4.86
C HIS A 119 -8.67 -8.54 -6.18
N VAL A 120 -7.41 -8.95 -6.26
CA VAL A 120 -6.72 -9.09 -7.56
C VAL A 120 -7.14 -10.40 -8.23
N SER A 121 -7.35 -10.37 -9.54
CA SER A 121 -7.63 -11.59 -10.32
C SER A 121 -6.40 -12.50 -10.41
N GLU A 122 -6.62 -13.77 -10.75
CA GLU A 122 -5.52 -14.66 -11.13
C GLU A 122 -4.78 -14.06 -12.33
N ASP A 123 -3.45 -14.10 -12.30
CA ASP A 123 -2.55 -13.43 -13.25
C ASP A 123 -2.66 -11.88 -13.31
N GLY A 124 -3.46 -11.29 -12.42
CA GLY A 124 -3.62 -9.84 -12.31
C GLY A 124 -2.36 -9.12 -11.82
N SER A 125 -2.46 -7.79 -11.76
CA SER A 125 -1.33 -6.90 -11.41
C SER A 125 -1.64 -5.96 -10.25
N MET A 126 -0.64 -5.69 -9.44
CA MET A 126 -0.66 -4.67 -8.38
C MET A 126 0.50 -3.70 -8.57
N VAL A 127 0.19 -2.40 -8.48
CA VAL A 127 1.18 -1.31 -8.44
C VAL A 127 1.10 -0.67 -7.07
N ILE A 128 2.16 -0.80 -6.29
CA ILE A 128 2.17 -0.48 -4.85
C ILE A 128 3.25 0.57 -4.58
N LEU A 129 2.86 1.70 -4.00
CA LEU A 129 3.81 2.71 -3.55
C LEU A 129 4.52 2.23 -2.28
N LEU A 130 5.84 2.18 -2.33
CA LEU A 130 6.71 1.81 -1.21
C LEU A 130 7.76 2.90 -0.97
N HIS A 131 8.41 2.85 0.19
CA HIS A 131 9.45 3.81 0.58
C HIS A 131 10.73 3.07 0.94
N LYS A 132 11.86 3.52 0.39
CA LYS A 132 13.22 3.01 0.67
C LYS A 132 13.36 1.49 0.51
N VAL A 133 14.08 1.06 -0.52
CA VAL A 133 14.24 -0.37 -0.84
C VAL A 133 14.89 -1.13 0.32
N GLU A 134 15.85 -0.50 0.99
CA GLU A 134 16.68 -1.07 2.04
C GLU A 134 16.02 -1.16 3.42
N VAL A 135 14.83 -0.57 3.60
CA VAL A 135 14.11 -0.65 4.87
C VAL A 135 13.49 -2.03 5.03
N LEU A 136 13.61 -2.57 6.24
CA LEU A 136 13.25 -3.93 6.60
C LEU A 136 11.83 -4.32 6.14
N GLU A 137 10.83 -3.49 6.45
CA GLU A 137 9.44 -3.72 6.05
C GLU A 137 9.26 -3.79 4.54
N THR A 138 9.96 -2.94 3.80
CA THR A 138 9.94 -2.94 2.33
C THR A 138 10.56 -4.23 1.80
N VAL A 139 11.73 -4.63 2.31
CA VAL A 139 12.38 -5.89 1.93
C VAL A 139 11.46 -7.09 2.16
N ARG A 140 10.77 -7.15 3.31
CA ARG A 140 9.80 -8.22 3.58
C ARG A 140 8.72 -8.26 2.52
N LEU A 141 8.16 -7.12 2.14
CA LEU A 141 7.13 -7.07 1.09
C LEU A 141 7.69 -7.58 -0.24
N LEU A 142 8.92 -7.21 -0.62
CA LEU A 142 9.53 -7.72 -1.85
C LEU A 142 9.70 -9.24 -1.83
N ILE A 143 10.19 -9.80 -0.72
CA ILE A 143 10.33 -11.25 -0.54
C ILE A 143 8.96 -11.93 -0.56
N THR A 144 7.96 -11.38 0.12
CA THR A 144 6.62 -11.95 0.16
C THR A 144 6.01 -12.00 -1.24
N PHE A 145 6.02 -10.88 -1.97
CA PHE A 145 5.47 -10.85 -3.33
C PHE A 145 6.26 -11.72 -4.32
N SER A 146 7.58 -11.85 -4.20
CA SER A 146 8.38 -12.69 -5.11
C SER A 146 8.00 -14.17 -5.07
N LYS A 147 7.38 -14.64 -3.97
CA LYS A 147 6.94 -16.03 -3.82
C LYS A 147 5.70 -16.38 -4.64
N PHE A 148 4.88 -15.39 -5.02
CA PHE A 148 3.59 -15.63 -5.68
C PHE A 148 3.31 -14.70 -6.86
N SER A 149 4.30 -13.92 -7.30
CA SER A 149 4.19 -13.00 -8.42
C SER A 149 5.56 -12.73 -9.05
N LYS A 150 5.57 -12.20 -10.27
CA LYS A 150 6.75 -11.57 -10.85
C LYS A 150 6.82 -10.11 -10.40
N ILE A 151 7.94 -9.74 -9.80
CA ILE A 151 8.15 -8.40 -9.25
C ILE A 151 9.21 -7.62 -10.02
N GLN A 152 8.97 -6.32 -10.16
CA GLN A 152 9.94 -5.33 -10.62
C GLN A 152 9.75 -4.03 -9.83
N LEU A 153 10.82 -3.24 -9.69
CA LEU A 153 10.75 -1.93 -9.05
C LEU A 153 10.79 -0.83 -10.11
N PHE A 154 9.97 0.20 -9.92
CA PHE A 154 9.90 1.35 -10.81
C PHE A 154 10.08 2.65 -10.05
N LYS A 155 11.03 3.47 -10.51
CA LYS A 155 11.23 4.84 -10.05
C LYS A 155 11.26 5.77 -11.25
N SER A 156 10.46 6.84 -11.21
CA SER A 156 10.46 7.83 -12.28
C SER A 156 11.71 8.72 -12.21
N GLU A 157 12.42 8.84 -13.33
CA GLU A 157 13.52 9.80 -13.53
C GLU A 157 13.03 11.26 -13.57
N ARG A 158 11.78 11.47 -13.99
CA ARG A 158 11.23 12.81 -14.26
C ARG A 158 10.44 13.37 -13.09
N SER A 159 9.68 12.52 -12.40
CA SER A 159 8.77 12.94 -11.33
C SER A 159 9.24 12.40 -10.00
N HIS A 160 9.42 13.30 -9.03
CA HIS A 160 9.80 12.94 -7.66
C HIS A 160 11.07 12.07 -7.54
N ALA A 161 11.98 12.13 -8.51
CA ALA A 161 13.21 11.31 -8.52
C ALA A 161 14.04 11.46 -7.22
N LYS A 162 14.03 12.65 -6.60
CA LYS A 162 14.73 12.93 -5.34
C LYS A 162 14.05 12.34 -4.09
N ARG A 163 12.77 11.98 -4.17
CA ARG A 163 12.01 11.42 -3.02
C ARG A 163 12.37 9.96 -2.82
N SER A 164 12.19 9.44 -1.61
CA SER A 164 12.54 8.05 -1.28
C SER A 164 11.49 7.01 -1.69
N PHE A 165 10.37 7.43 -2.27
CA PHE A 165 9.35 6.48 -2.72
C PHE A 165 9.63 5.96 -4.14
N PHE A 166 9.10 4.79 -4.40
CA PHE A 166 9.14 4.07 -5.66
C PHE A 166 7.92 3.14 -5.72
N TYR A 167 7.71 2.45 -6.84
CA TYR A 167 6.63 1.50 -7.00
C TYR A 167 7.16 0.08 -7.10
N LEU A 168 6.61 -0.82 -6.29
CA LEU A 168 6.61 -2.24 -6.60
C LEU A 168 5.55 -2.49 -7.67
N VAL A 169 5.93 -3.08 -8.78
CA VAL A 169 5.01 -3.59 -9.80
C VAL A 169 5.05 -5.10 -9.73
N ALA A 170 3.97 -5.69 -9.21
CA ALA A 170 3.77 -7.13 -9.13
C ALA A 170 2.79 -7.55 -10.24
N THR A 171 3.15 -8.58 -10.99
CA THR A 171 2.41 -9.10 -12.15
C THR A 171 2.34 -10.61 -12.06
N GLU A 172 1.43 -11.25 -12.82
CA GLU A 172 1.23 -12.70 -12.75
C GLU A 172 0.98 -13.14 -11.29
N ILE A 173 0.17 -12.35 -10.58
CA ILE A 173 -0.14 -12.63 -9.19
C ILE A 173 -1.00 -13.88 -9.13
N ARG A 174 -0.66 -14.79 -8.21
CA ARG A 174 -1.45 -15.98 -7.89
C ARG A 174 -2.08 -15.84 -6.51
N PRO A 175 -3.28 -15.22 -6.38
CA PRO A 175 -3.91 -14.93 -5.08
C PRO A 175 -4.23 -16.19 -4.27
N SER A 176 -4.44 -17.32 -4.97
CA SER A 176 -4.72 -18.63 -4.40
C SER A 176 -3.47 -19.38 -3.91
N HIS A 177 -2.26 -18.88 -4.23
CA HIS A 177 -1.00 -19.48 -3.79
C HIS A 177 -0.88 -19.44 -2.25
N VAL A 178 -0.32 -20.50 -1.65
CA VAL A 178 -0.25 -20.65 -0.18
C VAL A 178 0.40 -19.46 0.52
N GLU A 179 1.47 -18.91 -0.06
CA GLU A 179 2.16 -17.74 0.49
C GLU A 179 1.33 -16.45 0.35
N ALA A 180 0.51 -16.32 -0.69
CA ALA A 180 -0.40 -15.17 -0.86
C ALA A 180 -1.55 -15.23 0.17
N VAL A 181 -2.14 -16.42 0.36
CA VAL A 181 -3.16 -16.66 1.38
C VAL A 181 -2.62 -16.36 2.77
N ARG A 182 -1.41 -16.86 3.08
CA ARG A 182 -0.73 -16.58 4.35
C ARG A 182 -0.47 -15.08 4.53
N ALA A 183 0.07 -14.40 3.53
CA ALA A 183 0.34 -12.97 3.59
C ALA A 183 -0.94 -12.16 3.89
N LYS A 184 -2.06 -12.47 3.23
CA LYS A 184 -3.35 -11.81 3.50
C LYS A 184 -3.81 -11.99 4.95
N VAL A 185 -3.77 -13.23 5.45
CA VAL A 185 -4.16 -13.54 6.84
C VAL A 185 -3.27 -12.78 7.83
N GLU A 186 -1.97 -12.78 7.58
CA GLU A 186 -0.99 -12.08 8.40
C GLU A 186 -1.21 -10.57 8.40
N TRP A 187 -1.36 -9.94 7.23
CA TRP A 187 -1.61 -8.51 7.14
C TRP A 187 -2.89 -8.07 7.84
N LYS A 188 -3.97 -8.85 7.72
CA LYS A 188 -5.21 -8.59 8.47
C LYS A 188 -4.99 -8.72 9.98
N LYS A 189 -4.26 -9.75 10.43
CA LYS A 189 -3.92 -9.91 11.86
C LYS A 189 -3.10 -8.74 12.39
N VAL A 190 -2.06 -8.32 11.69
CA VAL A 190 -1.23 -7.17 12.09
C VAL A 190 -2.04 -5.88 12.07
N TRP A 191 -2.96 -5.72 11.11
CA TRP A 191 -3.87 -4.59 11.07
C TRP A 191 -4.80 -4.56 12.29
N ILE A 192 -5.34 -5.71 12.70
CA ILE A 192 -6.18 -5.84 13.91
C ILE A 192 -5.38 -5.40 15.14
N THR A 193 -4.16 -5.93 15.34
CA THR A 193 -3.30 -5.53 16.47
C THR A 193 -2.93 -4.06 16.41
N ALA A 194 -2.61 -3.51 15.24
CA ALA A 194 -2.28 -2.09 15.09
C ALA A 194 -3.47 -1.17 15.41
N THR A 195 -4.70 -1.64 15.15
CA THR A 195 -5.93 -0.86 15.30
C THR A 195 -6.52 -0.98 16.70
N PHE A 196 -6.58 -2.18 17.27
CA PHE A 196 -7.27 -2.48 18.54
C PHE A 196 -6.35 -2.88 19.68
N GLY A 197 -5.13 -3.33 19.38
CA GLY A 197 -4.16 -3.81 20.37
C GLY A 197 -3.28 -2.71 20.94
N ASP A 198 -2.44 -3.08 21.91
CA ASP A 198 -1.50 -2.17 22.55
C ASP A 198 -0.12 -2.11 21.86
N ASP A 199 0.75 -1.21 22.33
CA ASP A 199 2.08 -1.02 21.74
C ASP A 199 3.01 -2.22 21.97
N GLU A 200 2.82 -2.99 23.06
CA GLU A 200 3.67 -4.13 23.40
C GLU A 200 3.35 -5.33 22.50
N GLU A 201 2.07 -5.63 22.30
CA GLU A 201 1.63 -6.66 21.35
C GLU A 201 2.20 -6.41 19.95
N LEU A 202 2.18 -5.15 19.53
CA LEU A 202 2.68 -4.71 18.24
C LEU A 202 4.21 -4.82 18.15
N LYS A 203 4.95 -4.46 19.21
CA LYS A 203 6.41 -4.64 19.28
C LYS A 203 6.82 -6.11 19.21
N GLU A 204 6.08 -7.00 19.86
CA GLU A 204 6.39 -8.43 19.87
C GLU A 204 6.20 -9.07 18.49
N ILE A 205 5.25 -8.59 17.69
CA ILE A 205 5.14 -8.98 16.27
C ILE A 205 6.43 -8.61 15.52
N PHE A 206 6.93 -7.37 15.66
CA PHE A 206 8.11 -6.94 14.92
C PHE A 206 9.39 -7.65 15.30
N LYS A 207 9.60 -7.92 16.58
CA LYS A 207 10.79 -8.66 17.03
C LYS A 207 10.86 -10.04 16.38
N LYS A 208 9.71 -10.74 16.30
CA LYS A 208 9.65 -12.07 15.65
C LYS A 208 9.95 -11.98 14.16
N ASP A 209 9.39 -10.98 13.50
CA ASP A 209 9.60 -10.78 12.07
C ASP A 209 11.05 -10.37 11.74
N GLU A 210 11.74 -9.67 12.65
CA GLU A 210 13.13 -9.22 12.49
C GLU A 210 14.09 -10.40 12.40
N VAL A 211 13.95 -11.34 13.34
CA VAL A 211 14.73 -12.58 13.36
C VAL A 211 14.51 -13.37 12.08
N ALA A 212 13.25 -13.56 11.67
CA ALA A 212 12.92 -14.33 10.47
C ALA A 212 13.47 -13.70 9.18
N LEU A 213 13.54 -12.36 9.10
CA LEU A 213 14.06 -11.70 7.89
C LEU A 213 15.58 -11.81 7.78
N HIS A 214 16.32 -11.84 8.89
CA HIS A 214 17.77 -12.01 8.84
C HIS A 214 18.17 -13.28 8.10
N ASP A 215 17.44 -14.37 8.35
CA ASP A 215 17.64 -15.65 7.67
C ASP A 215 17.28 -15.57 6.19
N LEU A 216 16.13 -14.95 5.86
CA LEU A 216 15.67 -14.79 4.48
C LEU A 216 16.57 -13.89 3.62
N LEU A 217 17.28 -12.94 4.23
CA LEU A 217 18.23 -12.07 3.53
C LEU A 217 19.46 -12.82 3.00
N GLN A 218 19.82 -13.95 3.60
CA GLN A 218 20.94 -14.76 3.09
C GLN A 218 20.64 -15.26 1.67
N ASP A 219 19.39 -15.62 1.40
CA ASP A 219 18.97 -16.16 0.10
C ASP A 219 18.50 -15.06 -0.87
N PHE A 220 17.87 -14.00 -0.36
CA PHE A 220 17.29 -12.95 -1.22
C PHE A 220 18.22 -11.74 -1.45
N GLY A 221 19.37 -11.68 -0.79
CA GLY A 221 20.24 -10.49 -0.81
C GLY A 221 20.69 -10.07 -2.21
N GLN A 222 21.03 -11.03 -3.08
CA GLN A 222 21.42 -10.72 -4.47
C GLN A 222 20.24 -10.16 -5.28
N ASP A 223 19.06 -10.74 -5.13
CA ASP A 223 17.85 -10.25 -5.78
C ASP A 223 17.46 -8.86 -5.27
N LEU A 224 17.64 -8.58 -3.98
CA LEU A 224 17.40 -7.27 -3.41
C LEU A 224 18.30 -6.20 -4.06
N VAL A 225 19.59 -6.49 -4.24
CA VAL A 225 20.52 -5.59 -4.93
C VAL A 225 20.08 -5.39 -6.39
N ARG A 226 19.81 -6.49 -7.11
CA ARG A 226 19.36 -6.45 -8.51
C ARG A 226 18.09 -5.64 -8.72
N LEU A 227 17.11 -5.80 -7.82
CA LEU A 227 15.85 -5.07 -7.84
C LEU A 227 16.02 -3.59 -7.43
N GLY A 228 16.86 -3.33 -6.43
CA GLY A 228 17.06 -2.02 -5.82
C GLY A 228 17.95 -1.08 -6.63
N GLU A 229 18.95 -1.60 -7.34
CA GLU A 229 19.95 -0.82 -8.06
C GLU A 229 19.35 0.23 -9.02
N PRO A 230 18.36 -0.09 -9.88
CA PRO A 230 17.73 0.94 -10.72
C PRO A 230 17.05 2.06 -9.92
N VAL A 231 16.45 1.73 -8.77
CA VAL A 231 15.78 2.71 -7.90
C VAL A 231 16.82 3.61 -7.23
N TRP A 232 17.88 3.04 -6.70
CA TRP A 232 18.96 3.78 -6.04
C TRP A 232 19.71 4.68 -7.02
N ASN A 233 20.02 4.20 -8.22
CA ASN A 233 20.70 4.99 -9.25
C ASN A 233 19.90 6.24 -9.62
N VAL A 234 18.61 6.08 -9.96
CA VAL A 234 17.74 7.21 -10.28
C VAL A 234 17.64 8.21 -9.11
N GLN A 235 17.61 7.72 -7.86
CA GLN A 235 17.57 8.60 -6.69
C GLN A 235 18.91 9.32 -6.46
N ALA A 236 20.02 8.60 -6.57
CA ALA A 236 21.37 9.11 -6.36
C ALA A 236 21.69 10.22 -7.37
N ASP A 237 21.44 9.97 -8.66
CA ASP A 237 21.64 10.95 -9.74
C ASP A 237 20.80 12.22 -9.49
N ALA A 238 19.52 12.05 -9.14
CA ALA A 238 18.64 13.18 -8.88
C ALA A 238 19.07 13.99 -7.63
N LEU A 239 19.64 13.33 -6.62
CA LEU A 239 20.16 13.97 -5.41
C LEU A 239 21.48 14.69 -5.68
N GLN A 240 22.39 14.08 -6.44
CA GLN A 240 23.63 14.72 -6.90
C GLN A 240 23.35 16.03 -7.66
N ASP A 241 22.20 16.09 -8.32
CA ASP A 241 21.74 17.24 -9.09
C ASP A 241 20.87 18.22 -8.29
N ALA A 242 20.67 17.96 -7.00
CA ALA A 242 19.82 18.79 -6.17
C ALA A 242 20.44 20.17 -5.89
N PRO A 243 19.66 21.27 -5.98
CA PRO A 243 20.16 22.64 -5.77
C PRO A 243 20.86 22.84 -4.42
N TRP A 244 20.42 22.13 -3.38
CA TRP A 244 20.98 22.21 -2.03
C TRP A 244 22.25 21.36 -1.83
N ILE A 245 22.52 20.38 -2.70
CA ILE A 245 23.75 19.56 -2.68
C ILE A 245 24.84 20.23 -3.53
N ARG A 246 24.48 20.75 -4.71
CA ARG A 246 25.43 21.42 -5.61
C ARG A 246 25.89 22.80 -5.14
N GLY A 247 25.52 23.22 -3.93
CA GLY A 247 25.94 24.48 -3.34
C GLY A 247 25.81 25.64 -4.33
N LYS A 248 24.61 25.92 -4.83
CA LYS A 248 24.43 27.14 -5.62
C LYS A 248 24.28 28.34 -4.68
N LYS A 249 25.38 29.10 -4.65
CA LYS A 249 25.48 30.56 -4.48
C LYS A 249 24.32 31.31 -5.14
#